data_AF-G8JFS8-F1
#
_entry.id   AF-G8JFS8-F1
#
_cell.length_a   1.000
_cell.length_b   1.000
_cell.length_c   1.000
_cell.angle_alpha   90.00
_cell.angle_beta   90.00
_cell.angle_gamma   90.00
#
_symmetry.space_group_name_H-M   'P 1'
#
loop_
_entity.id
_entity.type
_entity.pdbx_description
1 polymer ?
#
loop_
_entity_poly.entity_id
_entity_poly.type
_entity_poly.pdbx_seq_one_letter_code
_entity_poly.pdbx_strand_id
1 'polypeptide(L)'
;NLTSLCFDPNQFVINNETCAGIQTTQDWVSRLGPSTALDSACSSGLTDLTRCDACVAAGFRVQKQLITLDGNSSHGLYCYHFVVTYAAGIVNKKGPESDDALSCLFSLSLRSPLSSKKKRHTVAVVLGITGAIFAALVIAGLICLYFRFGKAVKGG
;
A
#
# COMPACT_ATOMS: atom_id res chain seq x y z
N ASN A 1 20.48 -26.53 -8.20
CA ASN A 1 19.28 -26.30 -9.02
C ASN A 1 18.17 -25.84 -8.09
N LEU A 2 18.04 -24.53 -7.84
CA LEU A 2 17.07 -23.97 -6.87
C LEU A 2 15.72 -23.64 -7.51
N THR A 3 15.68 -23.55 -8.84
CA THR A 3 14.48 -23.18 -9.60
C THR A 3 13.34 -24.16 -9.40
N SER A 4 13.59 -25.47 -9.29
CA SER A 4 12.54 -26.46 -8.98
C SER A 4 12.02 -26.39 -7.54
N LEU A 5 12.75 -25.73 -6.63
CA LEU A 5 12.32 -25.53 -5.25
C LEU A 5 11.51 -24.23 -5.09
N CYS A 6 11.83 -23.22 -5.90
CA CYS A 6 11.18 -21.90 -5.86
C CYS A 6 10.02 -21.77 -6.84
N PHE A 7 10.01 -22.54 -7.93
CA PHE A 7 9.05 -22.43 -9.01
C PHE A 7 8.59 -23.82 -9.45
N ASP A 8 7.31 -24.11 -9.23
CA ASP A 8 6.60 -25.17 -9.95
C ASP A 8 6.25 -24.65 -11.35
N PRO A 9 6.75 -25.24 -12.45
CA PRO A 9 6.43 -24.81 -13.81
C PRO A 9 4.92 -24.83 -14.10
N ASN A 10 4.16 -25.74 -13.47
CA ASN A 10 2.74 -25.90 -13.74
C ASN A 10 1.92 -24.68 -13.33
N GLN A 11 2.42 -23.82 -12.44
CA GLN A 11 1.74 -22.58 -12.04
C GLN A 11 1.80 -21.50 -13.14
N PHE A 12 2.65 -21.65 -14.15
CA PHE A 12 2.86 -20.67 -15.22
C PHE A 12 2.39 -21.17 -16.60
N VAL A 13 1.99 -22.43 -16.69
CA VAL A 13 1.58 -23.06 -17.94
C VAL A 13 0.09 -23.35 -17.88
N ILE A 14 -0.61 -23.09 -18.97
CA ILE A 14 -2.02 -23.44 -19.14
C ILE A 14 -2.21 -24.94 -18.92
N ASN A 15 -3.00 -25.32 -17.92
CA ASN A 15 -3.27 -26.70 -17.55
C ASN A 15 -4.77 -26.92 -17.26
N ASN A 16 -5.16 -28.11 -16.79
CA ASN A 16 -6.55 -28.43 -16.45
C ASN A 16 -7.06 -27.70 -15.19
N GLU A 17 -6.19 -27.04 -14.43
CA GLU A 17 -6.52 -26.24 -13.24
C GLU A 17 -6.77 -24.75 -13.58
N THR A 18 -6.79 -24.41 -14.87
CA THR A 18 -7.04 -23.04 -15.33
C THR A 18 -8.48 -22.61 -15.04
N CYS A 19 -8.65 -21.51 -14.31
CA CYS A 19 -9.96 -21.01 -13.90
C CYS A 19 -10.89 -20.76 -15.09
N ALA A 20 -11.99 -21.51 -15.09
CA ALA A 20 -13.00 -21.49 -16.14
C ALA A 20 -12.36 -21.54 -17.53
N GLY A 21 -11.22 -22.21 -17.74
CA GLY A 21 -10.53 -22.22 -19.03
C GLY A 21 -10.22 -20.84 -19.64
N ILE A 22 -10.01 -19.80 -18.83
CA ILE A 22 -9.57 -18.47 -19.28
C ILE A 22 -8.06 -18.49 -19.51
N GLN A 23 -7.61 -18.13 -20.70
CA GLN A 23 -6.18 -18.05 -21.03
C GLN A 23 -5.82 -16.68 -21.62
N THR A 24 -6.79 -16.02 -22.24
CA THR A 24 -6.64 -14.72 -22.89
C THR A 24 -7.65 -13.70 -22.37
N THR A 25 -7.42 -12.42 -22.66
CA THR A 25 -8.41 -11.37 -22.41
C THR A 25 -9.69 -11.55 -23.24
N GLN A 26 -9.61 -12.24 -24.38
CA GLN A 26 -10.78 -12.59 -25.18
C GLN A 26 -11.63 -13.66 -24.49
N ASP A 27 -11.01 -14.65 -23.85
CA ASP A 27 -11.73 -15.66 -23.05
C ASP A 27 -12.40 -15.03 -21.82
N TRP A 28 -11.73 -14.06 -21.21
CA TRP A 28 -12.32 -13.28 -20.12
C TRP A 28 -13.60 -12.58 -20.58
N VAL A 29 -13.54 -11.85 -21.70
CA VAL A 29 -14.69 -11.13 -22.25
C VAL A 29 -15.80 -12.07 -22.71
N SER A 30 -15.46 -13.24 -23.27
CA SER A 30 -16.46 -14.21 -23.71
C SER A 30 -17.23 -14.83 -22.54
N ARG A 31 -16.59 -14.95 -21.36
CA ARG A 31 -17.19 -15.57 -20.17
C ARG A 31 -17.90 -14.59 -19.24
N LEU A 32 -17.33 -13.41 -19.04
CA LEU A 32 -17.83 -12.41 -18.09
C LEU A 32 -18.50 -11.22 -18.78
N GLY A 33 -18.37 -11.10 -20.09
CA GLY A 33 -18.84 -9.96 -20.87
C GLY A 33 -17.79 -8.84 -21.00
N PRO A 34 -18.14 -7.77 -21.72
CA PRO A 34 -17.20 -6.70 -22.07
C PRO A 34 -16.85 -5.77 -20.90
N SER A 35 -17.59 -5.85 -19.80
CA SER A 35 -17.37 -5.03 -18.61
C SER A 35 -17.81 -5.78 -17.36
N THR A 36 -17.02 -5.63 -16.31
CA THR A 36 -17.20 -6.26 -15.00
C THR A 36 -17.18 -5.20 -13.91
N ALA A 37 -17.44 -5.61 -12.66
CA ALA A 37 -17.31 -4.71 -11.52
C ALA A 37 -15.87 -4.15 -11.36
N LEU A 38 -14.85 -4.88 -11.83
CA LEU A 38 -13.45 -4.45 -11.76
C LEU A 38 -13.22 -3.18 -12.58
N ASP A 39 -13.79 -3.08 -13.78
CA ASP A 39 -13.58 -1.95 -14.70
C ASP A 39 -13.94 -0.61 -14.07
N SER A 40 -14.97 -0.60 -13.23
CA SER A 40 -15.36 0.61 -12.48
C SER A 40 -14.52 0.82 -11.22
N ALA A 41 -14.20 -0.23 -10.48
CA ALA A 41 -13.60 -0.13 -9.15
C ALA A 41 -12.07 0.01 -9.18
N CYS A 42 -11.41 -0.56 -10.18
CA CYS A 42 -9.96 -0.71 -10.26
C CYS A 42 -9.30 0.15 -11.35
N SER A 43 -10.06 0.95 -12.11
CA SER A 43 -9.53 1.68 -13.28
C SER A 43 -8.67 2.90 -12.95
N SER A 44 -8.69 3.36 -11.71
CA SER A 44 -7.85 4.44 -11.22
C SER A 44 -6.81 3.93 -10.22
N GLY A 45 -5.83 4.75 -9.87
CA GLY A 45 -4.86 4.40 -8.83
C GLY A 45 -5.52 3.98 -7.51
N LEU A 46 -4.90 3.00 -6.84
CA LEU A 46 -5.37 2.29 -5.65
C LEU A 46 -4.68 2.76 -4.37
N THR A 47 -4.08 3.96 -4.40
CA THR A 47 -3.37 4.54 -3.23
C THR A 47 -4.32 4.88 -2.08
N ASP A 48 -5.59 5.15 -2.39
CA ASP A 48 -6.63 5.38 -1.40
C ASP A 48 -7.20 4.03 -0.90
N LEU A 49 -7.24 3.86 0.42
CA LEU A 49 -7.65 2.58 1.03
C LEU A 49 -9.10 2.23 0.69
N THR A 50 -10.00 3.21 0.64
CA THR A 50 -11.40 2.97 0.30
C THR A 50 -11.55 2.51 -1.16
N ARG A 51 -10.76 3.06 -2.08
CA ARG A 51 -10.70 2.57 -3.47
C ARG A 51 -10.10 1.17 -3.57
N CYS A 52 -9.03 0.90 -2.81
CA CYS A 52 -8.44 -0.42 -2.74
C CYS A 52 -9.48 -1.45 -2.27
N ASP A 53 -10.17 -1.17 -1.15
CA ASP A 53 -11.21 -2.03 -0.60
C ASP A 53 -12.36 -2.26 -1.59
N ALA A 54 -12.79 -1.22 -2.31
CA ALA A 54 -13.82 -1.33 -3.34
C ALA A 54 -13.36 -2.22 -4.52
N CYS A 55 -12.11 -2.08 -4.96
CA CYS A 55 -11.51 -2.89 -6.01
C CYS A 55 -11.38 -4.37 -5.58
N VAL A 56 -10.91 -4.63 -4.35
CA VAL A 56 -10.81 -5.98 -3.78
C VAL A 56 -12.20 -6.62 -3.63
N ALA A 57 -13.19 -5.88 -3.15
CA ALA A 57 -14.57 -6.36 -3.06
C ALA A 57 -15.17 -6.68 -4.45
N ALA A 58 -14.89 -5.86 -5.45
CA ALA A 58 -15.26 -6.15 -6.84
C ALA A 58 -14.56 -7.43 -7.35
N GLY A 59 -13.29 -7.62 -6.98
CA GLY A 59 -12.55 -8.84 -7.27
C GLY A 59 -13.22 -10.09 -6.71
N PHE A 60 -13.62 -10.10 -5.43
CA PHE A 60 -14.34 -11.23 -4.84
C PHE A 60 -15.68 -11.52 -5.54
N ARG A 61 -16.39 -10.50 -6.02
CA ARG A 61 -17.63 -10.69 -6.79
C ARG A 61 -17.37 -11.39 -8.11
N VAL A 62 -16.35 -10.94 -8.87
CA VAL A 62 -15.97 -11.56 -10.14
C VAL A 62 -15.40 -12.97 -9.91
N GLN A 63 -14.61 -13.19 -8.87
CA GLN A 63 -14.11 -14.52 -8.50
C GLN A 63 -15.26 -15.49 -8.26
N LYS A 64 -16.31 -15.08 -7.54
CA LYS A 64 -17.49 -15.93 -7.31
C LYS A 64 -18.21 -16.31 -8.60
N GLN A 65 -18.31 -15.36 -9.55
CA GLN A 65 -18.85 -15.65 -10.89
C GLN A 65 -17.98 -16.67 -11.62
N LEU A 66 -16.66 -16.47 -11.61
CA LEU A 66 -15.71 -17.39 -12.25
C LEU A 66 -15.72 -18.78 -11.65
N ILE A 67 -15.80 -18.92 -10.32
CA ILE A 67 -15.95 -20.23 -9.65
C ILE A 67 -17.23 -20.94 -10.10
N THR A 68 -18.31 -20.19 -10.29
CA THR A 68 -19.58 -20.75 -10.79
C THR A 68 -19.46 -21.22 -12.24
N LEU A 69 -18.74 -20.47 -13.08
CA LEU A 69 -18.49 -20.82 -14.48
C LEU A 69 -17.48 -21.95 -14.66
N ASP A 70 -16.50 -22.05 -13.76
CA ASP A 70 -15.51 -23.11 -13.73
C ASP A 70 -16.13 -24.46 -13.37
N GLY A 71 -17.12 -24.46 -12.48
CA GLY A 71 -17.81 -25.68 -12.06
C GLY A 71 -17.00 -26.53 -11.08
N ASN A 72 -15.76 -26.14 -10.74
CA ASN A 72 -14.94 -26.78 -9.73
C ASN A 72 -14.44 -25.77 -8.67
N SER A 73 -15.04 -25.80 -7.48
CA SER A 73 -14.66 -24.89 -6.39
C SER A 73 -13.23 -25.05 -5.91
N SER A 74 -12.56 -26.18 -6.18
CA SER A 74 -11.14 -26.34 -5.84
C SER A 74 -10.24 -25.39 -6.63
N HIS A 75 -10.69 -24.89 -7.79
CA HIS A 75 -9.96 -23.90 -8.59
C HIS A 75 -10.17 -22.46 -8.11
N GLY A 76 -10.86 -22.25 -6.98
CA GLY A 76 -11.20 -20.90 -6.50
C GLY A 76 -9.98 -19.99 -6.30
N LEU A 77 -8.83 -20.55 -5.90
CA LEU A 77 -7.58 -19.80 -5.77
C LEU A 77 -7.02 -19.37 -7.14
N TYR A 78 -7.04 -20.25 -8.14
CA TYR A 78 -6.63 -19.90 -9.51
C TYR A 78 -7.54 -18.82 -10.10
N CYS A 79 -8.84 -18.91 -9.84
CA CYS A 79 -9.79 -17.86 -10.23
C CYS A 79 -9.47 -16.52 -9.58
N TYR A 80 -9.08 -16.53 -8.29
CA TYR A 80 -8.64 -15.31 -7.62
C TYR A 80 -7.39 -14.71 -8.26
N HIS A 81 -6.38 -15.52 -8.57
CA HIS A 81 -5.15 -15.05 -9.21
C HIS A 81 -5.40 -14.43 -10.59
N PHE A 82 -6.31 -15.01 -11.39
CA PHE A 82 -6.74 -14.41 -12.65
C PHE A 82 -7.42 -13.05 -12.45
N VAL A 83 -8.32 -12.95 -11.48
CA VAL A 83 -8.98 -11.68 -11.13
C VAL A 83 -7.96 -10.61 -10.74
N VAL A 84 -7.02 -10.94 -9.84
CA VAL A 84 -5.99 -10.00 -9.37
C VAL A 84 -5.10 -9.54 -10.52
N THR A 85 -4.64 -10.48 -11.36
CA THR A 85 -3.75 -10.18 -12.48
C THR A 85 -4.46 -9.36 -13.56
N TYR A 86 -5.73 -9.67 -13.86
CA TYR A 86 -6.55 -8.89 -14.79
C TYR A 86 -6.80 -7.47 -14.25
N ALA A 87 -7.14 -7.34 -12.97
CA ALA A 87 -7.34 -6.04 -12.33
C ALA A 87 -6.06 -5.19 -12.37
N ALA A 88 -4.90 -5.78 -12.10
CA ALA A 88 -3.61 -5.08 -12.08
C ALA A 88 -3.08 -4.74 -13.47
N GLY A 89 -3.18 -5.69 -14.41
CA GLY A 89 -2.54 -5.61 -15.72
C GLY A 89 -3.40 -5.00 -16.81
N ILE A 90 -4.73 -5.17 -16.74
CA ILE A 90 -5.66 -4.74 -17.79
C ILE A 90 -6.47 -3.53 -17.34
N VAL A 91 -7.01 -3.58 -16.12
CA VAL A 91 -7.96 -2.56 -15.65
C VAL A 91 -7.25 -1.35 -15.04
N ASN A 92 -6.26 -1.58 -14.17
CA ASN A 92 -5.55 -0.50 -13.49
C ASN A 92 -4.65 0.26 -14.46
N LYS A 93 -4.95 1.55 -14.66
CA LYS A 93 -4.21 2.44 -15.58
C LYS A 93 -2.72 2.61 -15.25
N LYS A 94 -2.31 2.40 -14.00
CA LYS A 94 -0.90 2.48 -13.60
C LYS A 94 -0.14 1.18 -13.84
N GLY A 95 -0.85 0.10 -14.19
CA GLY A 95 -0.27 -1.21 -14.45
C GLY A 95 0.13 -1.98 -13.18
N PRO A 96 0.60 -3.22 -13.37
CA PRO A 96 0.81 -4.17 -12.29
C PRO A 96 2.07 -3.91 -11.45
N GLU A 97 3.02 -3.15 -11.99
CA GLU A 97 4.27 -2.78 -11.32
C GLU A 97 4.16 -1.52 -10.45
N SER A 98 3.02 -0.84 -10.48
CA SER A 98 2.81 0.38 -9.70
C SER A 98 2.78 0.10 -8.20
N ASP A 99 3.33 1.02 -7.38
CA ASP A 99 3.40 0.85 -5.93
C ASP A 99 2.02 0.59 -5.29
N ASP A 100 0.97 1.24 -5.81
CA ASP A 100 -0.39 1.04 -5.35
C ASP A 100 -1.00 -0.29 -5.82
N ALA A 101 -0.67 -0.81 -7.02
CA ALA A 101 -1.08 -2.15 -7.41
C ALA A 101 -0.38 -3.22 -6.56
N LEU A 102 0.93 -3.11 -6.36
CA LEU A 102 1.73 -4.04 -5.57
C LEU A 102 1.26 -4.08 -4.10
N SER A 103 0.98 -2.92 -3.50
CA SER A 103 0.48 -2.86 -2.12
C SER A 103 -0.98 -3.27 -1.98
N CYS A 104 -1.87 -2.87 -2.89
CA CYS A 104 -3.30 -3.16 -2.79
C CYS A 104 -3.66 -4.57 -3.29
N LEU A 105 -3.34 -4.87 -4.56
CA LEU A 105 -3.80 -6.08 -5.24
C LEU A 105 -2.96 -7.31 -4.88
N PHE A 106 -1.64 -7.13 -4.77
CA PHE A 106 -0.70 -8.20 -4.42
C PHE A 106 -0.37 -8.25 -2.92
N SER A 107 -0.88 -7.30 -2.13
CA SER A 107 -0.60 -7.20 -0.68
C SER A 107 0.89 -7.21 -0.33
N LEU A 108 1.73 -6.72 -1.24
CA LEU A 108 3.17 -6.67 -1.03
C LEU A 108 3.51 -5.52 -0.10
N SER A 109 4.23 -5.83 0.97
CA SER A 109 4.86 -4.82 1.81
C SER A 109 6.02 -4.21 1.05
N LEU A 110 5.72 -3.18 0.25
CA LEU A 110 6.74 -2.31 -0.31
C LEU A 110 7.44 -1.64 0.85
N ARG A 111 8.68 -2.03 1.11
CA ARG A 111 9.61 -1.19 1.85
C ARG A 111 9.77 0.05 1.00
N SER A 112 8.98 1.08 1.27
CA SER A 112 9.22 2.39 0.69
C SER A 112 10.71 2.69 0.87
N PRO A 113 11.43 3.23 -0.12
CA PRO A 113 12.66 3.94 0.16
C PRO A 113 12.26 5.12 1.03
N LEU A 114 12.22 4.87 2.34
CA LEU A 114 11.86 5.76 3.42
C LEU A 114 11.09 7.00 2.95
N SER A 115 9.76 6.95 3.03
CA SER A 115 8.97 8.16 3.31
C SER A 115 9.80 9.07 4.20
N SER A 116 10.10 10.26 3.68
CA SER A 116 11.22 11.11 4.06
C SER A 116 11.45 11.16 5.59
N LYS A 117 12.26 10.25 6.13
CA LYS A 117 12.72 10.30 7.55
C LYS A 117 13.50 11.59 7.84
N LYS A 118 13.87 12.35 6.80
CA LYS A 118 14.36 13.73 6.95
C LYS A 118 13.41 14.62 7.74
N LYS A 119 12.08 14.59 7.53
CA LYS A 119 11.19 15.55 8.21
C LYS A 119 11.04 15.29 9.72
N ARG A 120 10.97 14.04 10.16
CA ARG A 120 10.72 13.71 11.58
C ARG A 120 11.93 13.98 12.48
N HIS A 121 13.15 13.72 11.99
CA HIS A 121 14.37 14.09 12.73
C HIS A 121 14.59 15.60 12.78
N THR A 122 14.31 16.32 11.69
CA THR A 122 14.45 17.79 11.67
C THR A 122 13.46 18.46 12.64
N VAL A 123 12.20 18.01 12.71
CA VAL A 123 11.21 18.57 13.64
C VAL A 123 11.59 18.32 15.10
N ALA A 124 12.06 17.11 15.44
CA ALA A 124 12.49 16.79 16.80
C ALA A 124 13.71 17.61 17.25
N VAL A 125 14.68 17.82 16.36
CA VAL A 125 15.88 18.63 16.64
C VAL A 125 15.51 20.12 16.82
N VAL A 126 14.62 20.65 15.98
CA VAL A 126 14.19 22.05 16.08
C VAL A 126 13.45 22.31 17.40
N LEU A 127 12.54 21.43 17.81
CA LEU A 127 11.82 21.57 19.08
C LEU A 127 12.76 21.49 20.30
N GLY A 128 13.76 20.60 20.27
CA GLY A 128 14.75 20.49 21.34
C GLY A 128 15.62 21.73 21.49
N ILE A 129 16.10 22.31 20.38
CA ILE A 129 16.95 23.51 20.39
C ILE A 129 16.17 24.72 20.92
N THR A 130 14.93 24.91 20.47
CA THR A 130 14.10 26.03 20.94
C THR A 130 13.86 25.93 22.45
N GLY A 131 13.51 24.75 22.97
CA GLY A 131 13.30 24.55 24.41
C GLY A 131 14.54 24.86 25.26
N ALA A 132 15.72 24.42 24.82
CA ALA A 132 16.97 24.67 25.53
C ALA A 132 17.34 26.16 25.61
N ILE A 133 17.14 26.91 24.53
CA ILE A 133 17.41 28.35 24.48
C ILE A 133 16.49 29.11 25.44
N PHE A 134 15.19 28.80 25.44
CA PHE A 134 14.25 29.43 26.35
C PHE A 134 14.59 29.16 27.82
N ALA A 135 14.93 27.91 28.17
CA ALA A 135 15.32 27.57 29.53
C ALA A 135 16.58 28.33 29.99
N ALA A 136 17.60 28.42 29.12
CA ALA A 136 18.82 29.16 29.42
C ALA A 136 18.56 30.67 29.65
N LEU A 137 17.71 31.29 28.83
CA LEU A 137 17.36 32.71 28.98
C LEU A 137 16.60 32.98 30.29
N VAL A 138 15.67 32.10 30.68
CA VAL A 138 14.94 32.23 31.94
C VAL A 138 15.89 32.12 33.13
N ILE A 139 16.78 31.14 33.13
CA ILE A 139 17.78 30.96 34.20
C ILE A 139 18.70 32.17 34.30
N ALA A 140 19.23 32.66 33.16
CA ALA A 140 20.08 33.84 33.12
C ALA A 140 19.34 35.10 33.62
N GLY A 141 18.06 35.27 33.27
CA GLY A 141 17.20 36.35 33.76
C GLY A 141 17.02 36.33 35.27
N LEU A 142 16.70 35.18 35.84
CA LEU A 142 16.56 35.00 37.29
C LEU A 142 17.85 35.29 38.04
N ILE A 143 18.99 34.84 37.52
CA ILE A 143 20.32 35.12 38.08
C ILE A 143 20.62 36.64 38.03
N CYS A 144 20.35 37.30 36.91
CA CYS A 144 20.56 38.74 36.75
C CYS A 144 19.70 39.55 37.74
N LEU A 145 18.41 39.18 37.89
CA LEU A 145 17.51 39.80 38.87
C LEU A 145 18.03 39.59 40.29
N TYR A 146 18.43 38.37 40.65
CA TYR A 146 19.00 38.07 41.95
C TYR A 146 20.22 38.95 42.28
N PHE A 147 21.14 39.12 41.33
CA PHE A 147 22.30 40.01 41.54
C PHE A 147 21.93 41.50 41.62
N ARG A 148 20.91 41.96 40.88
CA ARG A 148 20.42 43.34 40.94
C ARG A 148 19.78 43.64 42.29
N PHE A 149 18.91 42.77 42.78
CA PHE A 149 18.26 42.94 44.09
C PHE A 149 19.23 42.70 45.26
N GLY A 150 20.13 41.73 45.15
CA GLY A 150 21.18 41.50 46.15
C GLY A 150 22.18 42.65 46.26
N LYS A 151 22.45 43.39 45.17
CA LYS A 151 23.23 44.63 45.21
C LYS A 151 22.43 45.81 45.75
N ALA A 152 21.13 45.91 45.49
CA ALA A 152 20.27 46.94 46.06
C ALA A 152 20.13 46.83 47.59
N VAL A 153 20.16 45.61 48.15
CA VAL A 153 20.11 45.38 49.61
C VAL A 153 21.44 45.67 50.31
N LYS A 154 22.58 45.64 49.60
CA LYS A 154 23.91 45.92 50.16
C LYS A 154 24.36 47.39 50.03
N GLY A 155 23.56 48.25 49.41
CA GLY A 155 23.89 49.66 49.19
C GLY A 155 22.93 50.66 49.86
N GLY A 156 22.12 50.21 50.83
CA GLY A 156 21.26 51.05 51.66
C GLY A 156 21.79 51.16 53.07
#